data_AF-A0A2E1YDQ1-F1
#
_entry.id   AF-A0A2E1YDQ1-F1
#
_cell.length_a   1.000
_cell.length_b   1.000
_cell.length_c   1.000
_cell.angle_alpha   90.00
_cell.angle_beta   90.00
_cell.angle_gamma   90.00
#
_symmetry.space_group_name_H-M   'P 1'
#
loop_
_entity.id
_entity.type
_entity.pdbx_description
1 polymer ?
#
loop_
_entity_poly.entity_id
_entity_poly.type
_entity_poly.pdbx_seq_one_letter_code
_entity_poly.pdbx_strand_id
1 'polypeptide(L)'
;MSTSKRGPRKQSSTSKRSNNNNGRTGRGGSNRATKNPKSRSNQGYRGADDRKPQGGAPRKYKKKPSARNDDILDPIPGNQEWGGLARKGVLRVHHDDLKSLDAPAEVKEELEPDELERREERKRRREERDRREEELRSEARAAIDRAQKSVTKETKQTPRALRRKPITRGPMQLGEMQPRFKKSFGAEQGKKNLKAFFDSMRAFEEERFTDAGRKLRPLIKADHRIPEIYELYGLILYRKEEFTDAADWLEKFRHLASSTEQHPVLMDCYRAEKRWNDVDYLWDELREVSPSGSLVVEGRIVMAGALADRGNLKKAVYLLEKGWKAPKRPRDHHLRRAYALGDLYDRAGNLPRAREMFQWIVSFAPSFVDARDRLKNLN
;
A
#
# COMPACT_ATOMS: atom_id res chain seq x y z
N MET A 1 -30.16 61.22 61.65
CA MET A 1 -31.51 60.67 61.89
C MET A 1 -31.77 59.61 60.81
N SER A 2 -31.50 58.35 61.15
CA SER A 2 -32.48 57.25 61.35
C SER A 2 -32.97 56.61 60.03
N THR A 3 -32.32 55.52 59.57
CA THR A 3 -32.68 54.07 59.74
C THR A 3 -33.87 53.64 58.85
N SER A 4 -33.80 52.63 57.98
CA SER A 4 -33.70 51.19 58.29
C SER A 4 -33.48 50.39 56.97
N LYS A 5 -32.41 49.60 56.77
CA LYS A 5 -32.20 48.16 57.10
C LYS A 5 -33.37 47.21 56.82
N ARG A 6 -33.18 46.26 55.87
CA ARG A 6 -33.22 44.78 56.06
C ARG A 6 -33.09 44.02 54.73
N GLY A 7 -32.01 43.26 54.55
CA GLY A 7 -32.06 41.93 53.90
C GLY A 7 -32.08 40.85 54.99
N PRO A 8 -31.68 39.58 54.75
CA PRO A 8 -31.80 38.71 53.56
C PRO A 8 -32.41 37.33 53.95
N ARG A 9 -32.64 36.39 53.01
CA ARG A 9 -32.70 34.95 53.38
C ARG A 9 -32.40 33.99 52.22
N LYS A 10 -31.32 33.22 52.41
CA LYS A 10 -31.01 31.97 51.70
C LYS A 10 -31.95 30.86 52.17
N GLN A 11 -32.35 29.95 51.27
CA GLN A 11 -32.65 28.57 51.63
C GLN A 11 -32.09 27.60 50.58
N SER A 12 -31.19 26.75 51.08
CA SER A 12 -30.73 25.48 50.53
C SER A 12 -31.79 24.40 50.76
N SER A 13 -32.01 23.51 49.79
CA SER A 13 -32.68 22.22 50.04
C SER A 13 -32.01 21.10 49.25
N THR A 14 -31.34 20.24 50.01
CA THR A 14 -30.87 18.89 49.66
C THR A 14 -32.02 17.89 49.78
N SER A 15 -32.06 16.89 48.90
CA SER A 15 -32.67 15.52 49.00
C SER A 15 -33.17 15.12 47.59
N LYS A 16 -33.19 13.86 47.13
CA LYS A 16 -32.86 12.52 47.65
C LYS A 16 -32.74 11.61 46.41
N ARG A 17 -31.96 10.53 46.56
CA ARG A 17 -31.95 9.34 45.68
C ARG A 17 -33.35 8.78 45.42
N SER A 18 -33.59 8.25 44.23
CA SER A 18 -34.32 6.98 44.08
C SER A 18 -33.74 6.12 42.95
N ASN A 19 -33.47 4.87 43.32
CA ASN A 19 -33.26 3.73 42.45
C ASN A 19 -34.57 3.42 41.72
N ASN A 20 -34.50 2.97 40.46
CA ASN A 20 -35.51 2.06 39.95
C ASN A 20 -34.91 1.04 38.97
N ASN A 21 -34.86 -0.19 39.47
CA ASN A 21 -34.66 -1.42 38.73
C ASN A 21 -36.05 -1.88 38.23
N ASN A 22 -36.17 -2.29 36.98
CA ASN A 22 -37.18 -3.26 36.59
C ASN A 22 -36.79 -3.94 35.27
N GLY A 23 -36.65 -5.27 35.32
CA GLY A 23 -36.54 -6.13 34.15
C GLY A 23 -37.85 -6.87 33.87
N ARG A 24 -37.98 -7.41 32.65
CA ARG A 24 -38.66 -8.69 32.30
C ARG A 24 -38.66 -8.86 30.77
N THR A 25 -37.96 -9.87 30.25
CA THR A 25 -38.43 -11.20 29.77
C THR A 25 -39.23 -11.22 28.46
N GLY A 26 -38.72 -11.98 27.48
CA GLY A 26 -39.46 -12.53 26.35
C GLY A 26 -38.63 -13.62 25.68
N ARG A 27 -39.14 -14.86 25.69
CA ARG A 27 -38.48 -16.13 25.36
C ARG A 27 -39.35 -16.87 24.31
N GLY A 28 -38.74 -17.62 23.40
CA GLY A 28 -39.39 -18.63 22.54
C GLY A 28 -39.20 -18.35 21.04
N GLY A 29 -38.87 -19.31 20.15
CA GLY A 29 -38.83 -20.76 20.27
C GLY A 29 -38.09 -21.40 19.07
N SER A 30 -37.94 -22.71 19.14
CA SER A 30 -36.99 -23.57 18.42
C SER A 30 -37.66 -24.55 17.43
N ASN A 31 -36.82 -25.19 16.59
CA ASN A 31 -37.00 -26.46 15.83
C ASN A 31 -37.73 -26.32 14.47
N ARG A 32 -37.51 -27.11 13.40
CA ARG A 32 -36.89 -28.43 13.13
C ARG A 32 -36.76 -28.56 11.58
N ALA A 33 -35.59 -28.82 11.00
CA ALA A 33 -35.09 -30.09 10.42
C ALA A 33 -35.70 -30.67 9.11
N THR A 34 -34.77 -31.24 8.32
CA THR A 34 -34.88 -32.37 7.37
C THR A 34 -35.34 -32.10 5.92
N LYS A 35 -34.46 -32.36 4.92
CA LYS A 35 -34.39 -33.62 4.14
C LYS A 35 -33.54 -33.43 2.88
N ASN A 36 -32.51 -34.27 2.74
CA ASN A 36 -31.98 -34.73 1.45
C ASN A 36 -32.90 -35.89 0.98
N PRO A 37 -33.01 -36.20 -0.34
CA PRO A 37 -32.22 -37.33 -0.83
C PRO A 37 -31.81 -37.34 -2.32
N LYS A 38 -30.63 -37.94 -2.57
CA LYS A 38 -30.28 -39.00 -3.54
C LYS A 38 -30.64 -38.92 -5.05
N SER A 39 -29.57 -38.98 -5.84
CA SER A 39 -29.22 -39.99 -6.90
C SER A 39 -30.11 -40.23 -8.12
N ARG A 40 -29.46 -40.24 -9.31
CA ARG A 40 -29.46 -41.24 -10.42
C ARG A 40 -29.10 -40.50 -11.72
N SER A 41 -28.04 -40.77 -12.47
CA SER A 41 -27.60 -41.97 -13.22
C SER A 41 -28.55 -42.45 -14.33
N ASN A 42 -28.24 -42.11 -15.59
CA ASN A 42 -28.35 -42.87 -16.86
C ASN A 42 -28.27 -41.86 -18.02
N GLN A 43 -27.37 -41.91 -19.01
CA GLN A 43 -26.94 -42.97 -19.95
C GLN A 43 -27.99 -43.30 -21.05
N GLY A 44 -27.58 -43.11 -22.31
CA GLY A 44 -28.30 -43.52 -23.53
C GLY A 44 -28.47 -42.39 -24.57
N TYR A 45 -27.54 -42.08 -25.49
CA TYR A 45 -27.20 -42.73 -26.79
C TYR A 45 -28.33 -42.73 -27.85
N ARG A 46 -28.13 -42.01 -28.98
CA ARG A 46 -28.13 -42.47 -30.40
C ARG A 46 -28.67 -41.47 -31.44
N GLY A 47 -28.00 -41.45 -32.61
CA GLY A 47 -28.44 -40.91 -33.92
C GLY A 47 -27.53 -39.77 -34.40
N ALA A 48 -26.50 -39.92 -35.24
CA ALA A 48 -26.45 -40.43 -36.63
C ALA A 48 -27.51 -39.74 -37.51
N ASP A 49 -27.24 -39.13 -38.68
CA ASP A 49 -26.18 -39.39 -39.66
C ASP A 49 -26.09 -38.26 -40.71
N ASP A 50 -24.91 -38.13 -41.30
CA ASP A 50 -24.57 -37.80 -42.69
C ASP A 50 -25.23 -36.67 -43.53
N ARG A 51 -24.39 -35.78 -44.07
CA ARG A 51 -24.09 -35.63 -45.52
C ARG A 51 -23.08 -34.48 -45.83
N LYS A 52 -21.84 -34.87 -46.17
CA LYS A 52 -20.90 -34.17 -47.10
C LYS A 52 -21.21 -34.67 -48.55
N PRO A 53 -20.56 -34.26 -49.69
CA PRO A 53 -19.22 -33.65 -49.86
C PRO A 53 -19.01 -32.70 -51.08
N GLN A 54 -17.81 -32.11 -51.20
CA GLN A 54 -16.97 -31.91 -52.42
C GLN A 54 -15.90 -30.85 -52.09
N GLY A 55 -14.62 -30.92 -52.46
CA GLY A 55 -13.77 -31.90 -53.14
C GLY A 55 -12.33 -31.62 -52.67
N GLY A 56 -11.44 -32.59 -52.59
CA GLY A 56 -10.52 -32.87 -53.70
C GLY A 56 -9.08 -32.89 -53.18
N ALA A 57 -8.65 -34.06 -52.72
CA ALA A 57 -7.29 -34.42 -52.31
C ALA A 57 -6.36 -34.49 -53.57
N PRO A 58 -5.03 -34.83 -53.54
CA PRO A 58 -4.53 -35.96 -52.73
C PRO A 58 -3.00 -36.11 -52.39
N ARG A 59 -2.76 -37.05 -51.46
CA ARG A 59 -1.63 -38.03 -51.34
C ARG A 59 -0.30 -37.52 -50.73
N LYS A 60 0.47 -38.30 -49.94
CA LYS A 60 0.51 -39.71 -49.50
C LYS A 60 1.64 -39.76 -48.43
N TYR A 61 1.54 -40.41 -47.27
CA TYR A 61 1.85 -41.84 -47.00
C TYR A 61 1.49 -42.08 -45.50
N LYS A 62 0.53 -42.96 -45.16
CA LYS A 62 0.67 -44.37 -44.69
C LYS A 62 1.73 -44.58 -43.57
N LYS A 63 1.53 -45.36 -42.50
CA LYS A 63 0.41 -46.13 -41.90
C LYS A 63 0.98 -46.74 -40.60
N LYS A 64 0.37 -46.45 -39.44
CA LYS A 64 -0.01 -47.28 -38.26
C LYS A 64 0.55 -48.73 -38.06
N PRO A 65 0.35 -49.39 -36.89
CA PRO A 65 0.43 -48.97 -35.47
C PRO A 65 0.87 -50.06 -34.43
N SER A 66 0.99 -49.64 -33.16
CA SER A 66 0.66 -50.30 -31.86
C SER A 66 1.39 -51.57 -31.35
N ALA A 67 1.94 -51.49 -30.12
CA ALA A 67 1.35 -52.08 -28.90
C ALA A 67 2.11 -51.65 -27.60
N ARG A 68 1.32 -51.51 -26.50
CA ARG A 68 1.58 -51.52 -25.02
C ARG A 68 2.99 -51.88 -24.51
N ASN A 69 3.45 -51.54 -23.31
CA ASN A 69 3.06 -50.74 -22.13
C ASN A 69 4.35 -50.72 -21.26
N ASP A 70 4.52 -49.70 -20.40
CA ASP A 70 5.00 -49.79 -19.00
C ASP A 70 5.74 -48.51 -18.55
N ASP A 71 5.10 -47.85 -17.59
CA ASP A 71 5.60 -47.00 -16.50
C ASP A 71 6.64 -45.90 -16.81
N ILE A 72 6.09 -44.73 -17.16
CA ILE A 72 6.76 -43.43 -17.12
C ILE A 72 6.16 -42.64 -15.95
N LEU A 73 6.97 -42.39 -14.92
CA LEU A 73 6.85 -41.18 -14.10
C LEU A 73 7.62 -40.07 -14.82
N ASP A 74 6.90 -39.05 -15.29
CA ASP A 74 7.46 -37.83 -15.87
C ASP A 74 8.36 -37.08 -14.87
N PRO A 75 9.38 -36.39 -15.39
CA PRO A 75 9.54 -35.02 -14.95
C PRO A 75 9.56 -34.01 -16.11
N ILE A 76 8.49 -33.21 -16.10
CA ILE A 76 8.43 -31.74 -16.18
C ILE A 76 9.03 -31.06 -17.43
N PRO A 77 8.17 -30.41 -18.24
CA PRO A 77 8.54 -29.65 -19.43
C PRO A 77 8.95 -28.20 -19.10
N GLY A 78 9.95 -27.67 -19.82
CA GLY A 78 10.08 -26.21 -19.98
C GLY A 78 11.50 -25.64 -20.13
N ASN A 79 12.08 -25.77 -21.33
CA ASN A 79 12.73 -24.70 -22.13
C ASN A 79 13.70 -25.29 -23.19
N GLN A 80 13.16 -25.54 -24.38
CA GLN A 80 13.80 -26.25 -25.49
C GLN A 80 14.76 -25.39 -26.34
N GLU A 81 15.47 -24.41 -25.78
CA GLU A 81 16.19 -23.43 -26.61
C GLU A 81 17.71 -23.37 -26.43
N TRP A 82 18.35 -24.28 -25.69
CA TRP A 82 19.82 -24.39 -25.71
C TRP A 82 20.29 -25.75 -26.26
N GLY A 83 20.96 -25.65 -27.41
CA GLY A 83 21.31 -26.70 -28.35
C GLY A 83 22.05 -27.92 -27.80
N GLY A 84 21.65 -29.09 -28.31
CA GLY A 84 22.46 -30.14 -28.96
C GLY A 84 23.74 -30.72 -28.33
N LEU A 85 24.35 -30.13 -27.30
CA LEU A 85 25.65 -30.56 -26.79
C LEU A 85 25.57 -31.31 -25.46
N ALA A 86 24.46 -31.21 -24.73
CA ALA A 86 24.23 -31.92 -23.47
C ALA A 86 23.74 -33.37 -23.62
N ARG A 87 23.62 -33.90 -24.86
CA ARG A 87 23.03 -35.22 -25.14
C ARG A 87 24.04 -36.36 -25.38
N LYS A 88 25.35 -36.16 -25.17
CA LYS A 88 26.34 -37.21 -25.46
C LYS A 88 27.40 -37.47 -24.39
N GLY A 89 27.10 -37.20 -23.12
CA GLY A 89 28.09 -37.44 -22.06
C GLY A 89 27.52 -37.51 -20.65
N VAL A 90 26.56 -38.42 -20.39
CA VAL A 90 26.31 -38.92 -19.04
C VAL A 90 26.21 -40.44 -19.13
N LEU A 91 27.35 -41.12 -19.02
CA LEU A 91 27.35 -42.50 -18.58
C LEU A 91 27.03 -42.46 -17.09
N ARG A 92 25.89 -43.08 -16.71
CA ARG A 92 25.48 -43.28 -15.33
C ARG A 92 26.52 -44.16 -14.64
N VAL A 93 27.18 -43.63 -13.61
CA VAL A 93 27.90 -44.45 -12.64
C VAL A 93 26.86 -45.02 -11.68
N HIS A 94 26.59 -46.32 -11.77
CA HIS A 94 25.90 -47.05 -10.71
C HIS A 94 26.93 -47.57 -9.70
N HIS A 95 26.54 -47.41 -8.45
CA HIS A 95 27.23 -47.79 -7.23
C HIS A 95 27.21 -49.32 -7.11
N ASP A 96 28.25 -50.01 -7.59
CA ASP A 96 28.70 -51.35 -7.16
C ASP A 96 29.96 -51.78 -7.93
N ASP A 97 31.05 -51.02 -7.77
CA ASP A 97 32.40 -51.48 -8.11
C ASP A 97 33.40 -50.86 -7.11
N LEU A 98 33.24 -51.24 -5.84
CA LEU A 98 34.33 -51.21 -4.87
C LEU A 98 35.27 -52.36 -5.20
N LYS A 99 36.12 -52.18 -6.20
CA LYS A 99 37.25 -53.06 -6.47
C LYS A 99 38.51 -52.21 -6.57
N SER A 100 39.26 -52.24 -5.46
CA SER A 100 40.70 -51.98 -5.34
C SER A 100 41.38 -51.45 -6.60
N LEU A 101 41.47 -50.12 -6.71
CA LEU A 101 42.46 -49.49 -7.57
C LEU A 101 43.75 -49.42 -6.76
N ASP A 102 44.60 -50.43 -6.92
CA ASP A 102 46.03 -50.25 -6.73
C ASP A 102 46.45 -49.03 -7.55
N ALA A 103 47.17 -48.11 -6.92
CA ALA A 103 47.75 -46.96 -7.61
C ALA A 103 48.57 -47.50 -8.80
N PRO A 104 48.24 -47.15 -10.06
CA PRO A 104 49.10 -47.50 -11.16
C PRO A 104 50.45 -46.82 -10.91
N ALA A 105 51.52 -47.62 -10.98
CA ALA A 105 52.89 -47.13 -10.84
C ALA A 105 53.06 -45.88 -11.72
N GLU A 106 53.66 -44.81 -11.15
CA GLU A 106 54.02 -43.59 -11.86
C GLU A 106 54.89 -43.93 -13.06
N VAL A 107 54.27 -44.14 -14.23
CA VAL A 107 54.98 -44.06 -15.50
C VAL A 107 55.28 -42.59 -15.68
N LYS A 108 56.50 -42.18 -15.30
CA LYS A 108 57.08 -40.94 -15.79
C LYS A 108 57.23 -41.09 -17.30
N GLU A 109 56.17 -40.78 -18.03
CA GLU A 109 56.30 -40.38 -19.43
C GLU A 109 57.21 -39.15 -19.40
N GLU A 110 58.47 -39.34 -19.79
CA GLU A 110 59.35 -38.26 -20.20
C GLU A 110 58.69 -37.63 -21.42
N LEU A 111 57.82 -36.65 -21.16
CA LEU A 111 57.17 -35.84 -22.17
C LEU A 111 58.28 -35.14 -22.97
N GLU A 112 58.26 -35.33 -24.29
CA GLU A 112 59.09 -34.59 -25.24
C GLU A 112 59.12 -33.09 -24.89
N PRO A 113 60.27 -32.40 -24.94
CA PRO A 113 60.43 -31.01 -24.46
C PRO A 113 59.37 -30.05 -25.02
N ASP A 114 58.98 -30.22 -26.28
CA ASP A 114 57.96 -29.43 -26.97
C ASP A 114 56.53 -29.63 -26.39
N GLU A 115 56.23 -30.80 -25.85
CA GLU A 115 54.93 -31.16 -25.27
C GLU A 115 54.77 -30.52 -23.87
N LEU A 116 55.87 -30.47 -23.10
CA LEU A 116 55.96 -29.78 -21.82
C LEU A 116 55.80 -28.27 -22.00
N GLU A 117 56.49 -27.68 -22.97
CA GLU A 117 56.42 -26.24 -23.25
C GLU A 117 54.99 -25.83 -23.64
N ARG A 118 54.31 -26.60 -24.51
CA ARG A 118 52.88 -26.36 -24.84
C ARG A 118 51.95 -26.52 -23.64
N ARG A 119 52.28 -27.37 -22.67
CA ARG A 119 51.47 -27.56 -21.45
C ARG A 119 51.69 -26.42 -20.46
N GLU A 120 52.93 -25.96 -20.31
CA GLU A 120 53.29 -24.79 -19.52
C GLU A 120 52.71 -23.51 -20.11
N GLU A 121 52.72 -23.34 -21.42
CA GLU A 121 52.09 -22.21 -22.11
C GLU A 121 50.58 -22.19 -21.88
N ARG A 122 49.90 -23.34 -21.99
CA ARG A 122 48.47 -23.46 -21.67
C ARG A 122 48.18 -23.16 -20.21
N LYS A 123 49.07 -23.55 -19.30
CA LYS A 123 48.95 -23.25 -17.86
C LYS A 123 49.12 -21.76 -17.61
N ARG A 124 50.14 -21.13 -18.20
CA ARG A 124 50.39 -19.68 -18.13
C ARG A 124 49.21 -18.87 -18.67
N ARG A 125 48.64 -19.28 -19.81
CA ARG A 125 47.45 -18.64 -20.39
C ARG A 125 46.20 -18.79 -19.51
N ARG A 126 46.06 -19.91 -18.79
CA ARG A 126 44.97 -20.10 -17.80
C ARG A 126 45.18 -19.21 -16.58
N GLU A 127 46.38 -19.20 -16.02
CA GLU A 127 46.73 -18.37 -14.87
C GLU A 127 46.59 -16.87 -15.17
N GLU A 128 46.94 -16.44 -16.39
CA GLU A 128 46.75 -15.05 -16.83
C GLU A 128 45.26 -14.68 -16.97
N ARG A 129 44.44 -15.58 -17.53
CA ARG A 129 42.99 -15.38 -17.59
C ARG A 129 42.37 -15.30 -16.20
N ASP A 130 42.76 -16.20 -15.31
CA ASP A 130 42.19 -16.28 -13.96
C ASP A 130 42.59 -15.03 -13.14
N ARG A 131 43.82 -14.52 -13.31
CA ARG A 131 44.26 -13.24 -12.74
C ARG A 131 43.44 -12.06 -13.24
N ARG A 132 43.19 -12.00 -14.55
CA ARG A 132 42.36 -10.94 -15.16
C ARG A 132 40.92 -10.99 -14.66
N GLU A 133 40.37 -12.20 -14.46
CA GLU A 133 39.04 -12.37 -13.89
C GLU A 133 38.98 -11.92 -12.42
N GLU A 134 40.02 -12.20 -11.65
CA GLU A 134 40.13 -11.77 -10.26
C GLU A 134 40.27 -10.25 -10.13
N GLU A 135 41.06 -9.61 -11.00
CA GLU A 135 41.15 -8.16 -11.12
C GLU A 135 39.79 -7.54 -11.42
N LEU A 136 39.07 -8.05 -12.43
CA LEU A 136 37.71 -7.61 -12.79
C LEU A 136 36.72 -7.79 -11.62
N ARG A 137 36.78 -8.92 -10.90
CA ARG A 137 35.92 -9.15 -9.72
C ARG A 137 36.26 -8.20 -8.57
N SER A 138 37.54 -7.90 -8.37
CA SER A 138 37.98 -6.96 -7.33
C SER A 138 37.54 -5.53 -7.65
N GLU A 139 37.61 -5.12 -8.92
CA GLU A 139 37.13 -3.84 -9.40
C GLU A 139 35.61 -3.73 -9.30
N ALA A 140 34.88 -4.78 -9.67
CA ALA A 140 33.43 -4.86 -9.51
C ALA A 140 33.01 -4.75 -8.04
N ARG A 141 33.70 -5.44 -7.12
CA ARG A 141 33.48 -5.30 -5.68
C ARG A 141 33.76 -3.89 -5.20
N ALA A 142 34.88 -3.30 -5.62
CA ALA A 142 35.23 -1.92 -5.26
C ALA A 142 34.21 -0.90 -5.82
N ALA A 143 33.64 -1.14 -7.01
CA ALA A 143 32.59 -0.31 -7.58
C ALA A 143 31.28 -0.39 -6.77
N ILE A 144 30.91 -1.60 -6.33
CA ILE A 144 29.76 -1.81 -5.43
C ILE A 144 29.99 -1.13 -4.09
N ASP A 145 31.18 -1.26 -3.49
CA ASP A 145 31.53 -0.61 -2.23
C ASP A 145 31.51 0.92 -2.35
N ARG A 146 32.01 1.49 -3.45
CA ARG A 146 31.91 2.94 -3.72
C ARG A 146 30.45 3.39 -3.84
N ALA A 147 29.60 2.60 -4.50
CA ALA A 147 28.16 2.86 -4.60
C ALA A 147 27.44 2.73 -3.24
N GLN A 148 27.82 1.77 -2.40
CA GLN A 148 27.23 1.63 -1.06
C GLN A 148 27.72 2.72 -0.10
N LYS A 149 28.96 3.19 -0.26
CA LYS A 149 29.55 4.25 0.57
C LYS A 149 29.03 5.65 0.21
N SER A 150 28.59 5.87 -1.04
CA SER A 150 27.86 7.08 -1.42
C SER A 150 26.41 7.07 -0.90
N VAL A 151 25.74 5.91 -0.91
CA VAL A 151 24.38 5.74 -0.37
C VAL A 151 24.32 5.93 1.15
N THR A 152 25.37 5.57 1.90
CA THR A 152 25.39 5.70 3.38
C THR A 152 25.71 7.11 3.88
N LYS A 153 26.25 8.00 3.05
CA LYS A 153 26.67 9.36 3.45
C LYS A 153 25.59 10.45 3.31
N GLU A 154 24.51 10.20 2.58
CA GLU A 154 23.37 11.13 2.49
C GLU A 154 22.21 10.74 3.42
N THR A 155 22.50 10.50 4.70
CA THR A 155 21.44 10.68 5.73
C THR A 155 21.22 12.17 5.90
N LYS A 156 20.58 12.82 4.91
CA LYS A 156 20.06 14.19 5.04
C LYS A 156 19.20 14.21 6.29
N GLN A 157 19.73 14.80 7.36
CA GLN A 157 19.01 14.95 8.61
C GLN A 157 17.68 15.62 8.29
N THR A 158 16.60 15.02 8.79
CA THR A 158 15.26 15.57 8.59
C THR A 158 15.22 16.97 9.18
N PRO A 159 14.63 17.95 8.48
CA PRO A 159 14.46 19.28 9.03
C PRO A 159 13.79 19.21 10.41
N ARG A 160 14.23 20.05 11.35
CA ARG A 160 13.57 20.16 12.66
C ARG A 160 12.10 20.52 12.45
N ALA A 161 11.22 19.91 13.25
CA ALA A 161 9.80 20.22 13.21
C ALA A 161 9.54 21.72 13.41
N LEU A 162 8.59 22.26 12.66
CA LEU A 162 8.13 23.64 12.82
C LEU A 162 7.57 23.85 14.23
N ARG A 163 7.78 25.06 14.75
CA ARG A 163 7.16 25.47 16.00
C ARG A 163 5.68 25.75 15.76
N ARG A 164 4.82 24.94 16.38
CA ARG A 164 3.35 25.07 16.33
C ARG A 164 2.81 25.42 17.70
N LYS A 165 1.69 26.15 17.73
CA LYS A 165 0.85 26.20 18.91
C LYS A 165 0.05 24.89 18.98
N PRO A 166 0.02 24.19 20.13
CA PRO A 166 -0.72 22.94 20.25
C PRO A 166 -2.23 23.20 20.22
N ILE A 167 -2.97 22.31 19.56
CA ILE A 167 -4.44 22.32 19.57
C ILE A 167 -4.89 21.67 20.89
N THR A 168 -5.08 22.47 21.93
CA THR A 168 -5.50 22.01 23.26
C THR A 168 -7.01 22.09 23.49
N ARG A 169 -7.69 22.89 22.66
CA ARG A 169 -9.14 23.05 22.67
C ARG A 169 -9.59 22.60 21.28
N GLY A 170 -10.47 21.61 21.22
CA GLY A 170 -10.97 21.02 19.97
C GLY A 170 -11.52 22.04 18.97
N PRO A 171 -12.06 21.60 17.82
CA PRO A 171 -12.37 22.48 16.70
C PRO A 171 -13.19 23.69 17.14
N MET A 172 -12.75 24.88 16.74
CA MET A 172 -13.46 26.12 17.04
C MET A 172 -14.85 26.04 16.41
N GLN A 173 -15.90 26.34 17.19
CA GLN A 173 -17.25 26.45 16.64
C GLN A 173 -17.34 27.72 15.79
N LEU A 174 -17.11 27.54 14.50
CA LEU A 174 -17.26 28.60 13.52
C LEU A 174 -18.76 28.84 13.27
N GLY A 175 -19.22 30.08 13.47
CA GLY A 175 -20.58 30.47 13.09
C GLY A 175 -20.78 30.43 11.57
N GLU A 176 -22.01 30.67 11.13
CA GLU A 176 -22.38 30.65 9.72
C GLU A 176 -21.46 31.53 8.85
N MET A 177 -21.18 31.03 7.64
CA MET A 177 -20.33 31.69 6.66
C MET A 177 -20.87 33.04 6.22
N GLN A 178 -22.16 33.12 5.91
CA GLN A 178 -22.73 34.31 5.29
C GLN A 178 -22.57 35.57 6.15
N PRO A 179 -22.88 35.57 7.46
CA PRO A 179 -22.59 36.69 8.34
C PRO A 179 -21.09 37.05 8.40
N ARG A 180 -20.20 36.06 8.43
CA ARG A 180 -18.74 36.27 8.50
C ARG A 180 -18.19 36.90 7.22
N PHE A 181 -18.67 36.47 6.06
CA PHE A 181 -18.34 37.08 4.77
C PHE A 181 -18.87 38.51 4.67
N LYS A 182 -20.14 38.76 5.06
CA LYS A 182 -20.70 40.12 5.10
C LYS A 182 -19.93 41.04 6.04
N LYS A 183 -19.53 40.55 7.22
CA LYS A 183 -18.74 41.30 8.19
C LYS A 183 -17.33 41.65 7.66
N SER A 184 -16.70 40.72 6.95
CA SER A 184 -15.30 40.87 6.51
C SER A 184 -15.17 41.70 5.24
N PHE A 185 -16.04 41.46 4.26
CA PHE A 185 -15.97 42.09 2.93
C PHE A 185 -16.99 43.23 2.74
N GLY A 186 -17.93 43.42 3.67
CA GLY A 186 -19.09 44.31 3.49
C GLY A 186 -20.31 43.58 2.93
N ALA A 187 -21.48 44.22 2.96
CA ALA A 187 -22.76 43.57 2.66
C ALA A 187 -22.85 43.06 1.21
N GLU A 188 -22.56 43.90 0.22
CA GLU A 188 -22.66 43.57 -1.19
C GLU A 188 -21.49 42.72 -1.69
N GLN A 189 -20.26 43.11 -1.35
CA GLN A 189 -19.08 42.34 -1.74
C GLN A 189 -19.00 40.99 -1.02
N GLY A 190 -19.48 40.91 0.23
CA GLY A 190 -19.58 39.66 0.97
C GLY A 190 -20.51 38.64 0.31
N LYS A 191 -21.65 39.07 -0.23
CA LYS A 191 -22.54 38.19 -1.03
C LYS A 191 -21.84 37.69 -2.30
N LYS A 192 -21.17 38.60 -3.03
CA LYS A 192 -20.43 38.25 -4.27
C LYS A 192 -19.28 37.29 -4.00
N ASN A 193 -18.49 37.53 -2.96
CA ASN A 193 -17.36 36.69 -2.59
C ASN A 193 -17.82 35.33 -2.03
N LEU A 194 -18.92 35.29 -1.27
CA LEU A 194 -19.51 34.03 -0.83
C LEU A 194 -19.97 33.18 -2.03
N LYS A 195 -20.58 33.80 -3.04
CA LYS A 195 -20.92 33.12 -4.29
C LYS A 195 -19.67 32.58 -4.99
N ALA A 196 -18.62 33.40 -5.12
CA ALA A 196 -17.35 32.98 -5.72
C ALA A 196 -16.68 31.83 -4.96
N PHE A 197 -16.78 31.80 -3.63
CA PHE A 197 -16.33 30.70 -2.80
C PHE A 197 -17.06 29.39 -3.14
N PHE A 198 -18.39 29.39 -3.21
CA PHE A 198 -19.16 28.20 -3.60
C PHE A 198 -18.93 27.79 -5.06
N ASP A 199 -18.76 28.74 -5.97
CA ASP A 199 -18.39 28.45 -7.36
C ASP A 199 -16.99 27.80 -7.44
N SER A 200 -16.07 28.18 -6.55
CA SER A 200 -14.76 27.54 -6.39
C SER A 200 -14.89 26.12 -5.83
N MET A 201 -15.74 25.90 -4.82
CA MET A 201 -15.98 24.56 -4.27
C MET A 201 -16.51 23.61 -5.34
N ARG A 202 -17.51 24.05 -6.13
CA ARG A 202 -18.05 23.25 -7.22
C ARG A 202 -17.00 22.92 -8.27
N ALA A 203 -16.16 23.90 -8.65
CA ALA A 203 -15.05 23.65 -9.56
C ALA A 203 -14.03 22.65 -8.98
N PHE A 204 -13.79 22.66 -7.67
CA PHE A 204 -12.93 21.69 -6.99
C PHE A 204 -13.53 20.27 -7.00
N GLU A 205 -14.83 20.14 -6.72
CA GLU A 205 -15.56 18.87 -6.77
C GLU A 205 -15.58 18.25 -8.17
N GLU A 206 -15.65 19.08 -9.21
CA GLU A 206 -15.54 18.70 -10.62
C GLU A 206 -14.10 18.50 -11.10
N GLU A 207 -13.12 18.50 -10.18
CA GLU A 207 -11.68 18.34 -10.45
C GLU A 207 -11.06 19.41 -11.36
N ARG A 208 -11.72 20.56 -11.52
CA ARG A 208 -11.23 21.72 -12.28
C ARG A 208 -10.39 22.63 -11.38
N PHE A 209 -9.31 22.10 -10.82
CA PHE A 209 -8.49 22.75 -9.78
C PHE A 209 -7.93 24.12 -10.17
N THR A 210 -7.52 24.29 -11.43
CA THR A 210 -7.04 25.59 -11.94
C THR A 210 -8.15 26.65 -11.94
N ASP A 211 -9.37 26.30 -12.33
CA ASP A 211 -10.50 27.24 -12.27
C ASP A 211 -10.93 27.51 -10.83
N ALA A 212 -10.97 26.49 -9.98
CA ALA A 212 -11.22 26.65 -8.54
C ALA A 212 -10.25 27.66 -7.93
N GLY A 213 -8.94 27.45 -8.10
CA GLY A 213 -7.89 28.36 -7.62
C GLY A 213 -8.04 29.78 -8.17
N ARG A 214 -8.38 29.93 -9.46
CA ARG A 214 -8.62 31.23 -10.09
C ARG A 214 -9.79 31.98 -9.43
N LYS A 215 -10.92 31.29 -9.16
CA LYS A 215 -12.10 31.87 -8.51
C LYS A 215 -11.83 32.25 -7.05
N LEU A 216 -10.99 31.48 -6.35
CA LEU A 216 -10.66 31.70 -4.94
C LEU A 216 -9.58 32.77 -4.72
N ARG A 217 -8.76 33.06 -5.73
CA ARG A 217 -7.62 33.99 -5.62
C ARG A 217 -7.97 35.38 -5.08
N PRO A 218 -9.08 36.05 -5.47
CA PRO A 218 -9.45 37.34 -4.89
C PRO A 218 -9.72 37.28 -3.38
N LEU A 219 -10.27 36.16 -2.90
CA LEU A 219 -10.61 35.95 -1.50
C LEU A 219 -9.34 35.74 -0.66
N ILE A 220 -8.38 34.98 -1.18
CA ILE A 220 -7.08 34.77 -0.56
C ILE A 220 -6.30 36.09 -0.43
N LYS A 221 -6.28 36.91 -1.49
CA LYS A 221 -5.58 38.20 -1.49
C LYS A 221 -6.10 39.19 -0.44
N ALA A 222 -7.37 39.08 -0.05
CA ALA A 222 -7.99 39.96 0.92
C ALA A 222 -7.65 39.61 2.38
N ASP A 223 -7.13 38.40 2.65
CA ASP A 223 -6.61 37.92 3.95
C ASP A 223 -7.53 38.16 5.17
N HIS A 224 -8.84 37.97 5.01
CA HIS A 224 -9.81 38.16 6.11
C HIS A 224 -9.82 37.05 7.18
N ARG A 225 -8.85 36.12 7.17
CA ARG A 225 -8.70 35.05 8.19
C ARG A 225 -9.96 34.18 8.39
N ILE A 226 -10.73 33.97 7.32
CA ILE A 226 -11.85 33.01 7.28
C ILE A 226 -11.27 31.61 6.99
N PRO A 227 -11.19 30.68 7.97
CA PRO A 227 -10.44 29.43 7.85
C PRO A 227 -10.77 28.61 6.61
N GLU A 228 -12.04 28.57 6.22
CA GLU A 228 -12.52 27.73 5.12
C GLU A 228 -12.00 28.18 3.75
N ILE A 229 -11.61 29.44 3.61
CA ILE A 229 -10.91 29.94 2.42
C ILE A 229 -9.49 29.37 2.36
N TYR A 230 -8.79 29.29 3.51
CA TYR A 230 -7.43 28.71 3.60
C TYR A 230 -7.49 27.20 3.42
N GLU A 231 -8.50 26.53 3.97
CA GLU A 231 -8.75 25.10 3.79
C GLU A 231 -8.91 24.76 2.30
N LEU A 232 -9.90 25.36 1.64
CA LEU A 232 -10.18 25.07 0.24
C LEU A 232 -8.97 25.37 -0.65
N TYR A 233 -8.26 26.47 -0.40
CA TYR A 233 -7.08 26.81 -1.18
C TYR A 233 -5.92 25.82 -0.95
N GLY A 234 -5.66 25.43 0.30
CA GLY A 234 -4.69 24.39 0.63
C GLY A 234 -5.01 23.06 -0.04
N LEU A 235 -6.29 22.66 -0.05
CA LEU A 235 -6.74 21.44 -0.73
C LEU A 235 -6.61 21.54 -2.26
N ILE A 236 -6.90 22.69 -2.87
CA ILE A 236 -6.67 22.93 -4.30
C ILE A 236 -5.18 22.74 -4.64
N LEU A 237 -4.29 23.34 -3.86
CA LEU A 237 -2.84 23.24 -4.07
C LEU A 237 -2.34 21.80 -3.87
N TYR A 238 -2.86 21.10 -2.86
CA TYR A 238 -2.56 19.69 -2.64
C TYR A 238 -2.96 18.83 -3.85
N ARG A 239 -4.15 19.04 -4.42
CA ARG A 239 -4.59 18.34 -5.65
C ARG A 239 -3.77 18.71 -6.89
N LYS A 240 -3.08 19.86 -6.87
CA LYS A 240 -2.12 20.29 -7.90
C LYS A 240 -0.68 19.82 -7.60
N GLU A 241 -0.47 19.02 -6.56
CA GLU A 241 0.86 18.54 -6.11
C GLU A 241 1.82 19.65 -5.69
N GLU A 242 1.31 20.85 -5.37
CA GLU A 242 2.07 21.99 -4.85
C GLU A 242 2.17 21.87 -3.32
N PHE A 243 2.86 20.82 -2.84
CA PHE A 243 2.83 20.38 -1.43
C PHE A 243 3.30 21.43 -0.43
N THR A 244 4.34 22.19 -0.75
CA THR A 244 4.90 23.23 0.14
C THR A 244 3.94 24.38 0.35
N ASP A 245 3.39 24.91 -0.73
CA ASP A 245 2.38 25.95 -0.63
C ASP A 245 1.12 25.40 0.07
N ALA A 246 0.69 24.18 -0.28
CA ALA A 246 -0.45 23.52 0.36
C ALA A 246 -0.28 23.41 1.89
N ALA A 247 0.90 22.98 2.36
CA ALA A 247 1.20 22.88 3.77
C ALA A 247 1.09 24.24 4.49
N ASP A 248 1.59 25.32 3.89
CA ASP A 248 1.50 26.67 4.46
C ASP A 248 0.06 27.14 4.65
N TRP A 249 -0.83 26.86 3.68
CA TRP A 249 -2.25 27.22 3.78
C TRP A 249 -3.00 26.33 4.76
N LEU A 250 -2.70 25.04 4.80
CA LEU A 250 -3.30 24.09 5.73
C LEU A 250 -2.86 24.34 7.19
N GLU A 251 -1.62 24.81 7.43
CA GLU A 251 -1.19 25.26 8.77
C GLU A 251 -1.96 26.50 9.24
N LYS A 252 -2.25 27.45 8.32
CA LYS A 252 -3.11 28.61 8.64
C LYS A 252 -4.52 28.16 8.99
N PHE A 253 -5.11 27.24 8.23
CA PHE A 253 -6.40 26.64 8.56
C PHE A 253 -6.36 25.96 9.93
N ARG A 254 -5.39 25.06 10.15
CA ARG A 254 -5.16 24.36 11.42
C ARG A 254 -5.13 25.32 12.59
N HIS A 255 -4.38 26.43 12.46
CA HIS A 255 -4.25 27.44 13.50
C HIS A 255 -5.54 28.22 13.74
N LEU A 256 -6.19 28.72 12.68
CA LEU A 256 -7.37 29.59 12.79
C LEU A 256 -8.63 28.83 13.20
N ALA A 257 -8.82 27.61 12.69
CA ALA A 257 -9.94 26.74 13.03
C ALA A 257 -9.67 25.92 14.31
N SER A 258 -8.43 25.89 14.80
CA SER A 258 -8.01 25.06 15.94
C SER A 258 -8.45 23.60 15.74
N SER A 259 -8.28 23.09 14.51
CA SER A 259 -8.92 21.87 14.02
C SER A 259 -7.91 20.86 13.48
N THR A 260 -8.23 19.58 13.62
CA THR A 260 -7.43 18.47 13.10
C THR A 260 -7.97 17.85 11.81
N GLU A 261 -9.06 18.39 11.25
CA GLU A 261 -9.75 17.82 10.09
C GLU A 261 -8.84 17.60 8.88
N GLN A 262 -7.88 18.52 8.66
CA GLN A 262 -6.94 18.43 7.52
C GLN A 262 -5.56 17.88 7.89
N HIS A 263 -5.39 17.30 9.09
CA HIS A 263 -4.11 16.71 9.48
C HIS A 263 -3.61 15.62 8.54
N PRO A 264 -4.43 14.69 8.03
CA PRO A 264 -3.94 13.68 7.09
C PRO A 264 -3.36 14.30 5.82
N VAL A 265 -4.01 15.33 5.26
CA VAL A 265 -3.53 16.00 4.04
C VAL A 265 -2.26 16.82 4.33
N LEU A 266 -2.24 17.54 5.45
CA LEU A 266 -1.06 18.30 5.87
C LEU A 266 0.15 17.38 6.16
N MET A 267 -0.09 16.24 6.82
CA MET A 267 0.91 15.20 7.03
C MET A 267 1.43 14.66 5.69
N ASP A 268 0.56 14.48 4.69
CA ASP A 268 0.97 13.98 3.39
C ASP A 268 1.81 15.00 2.61
N CYS A 269 1.49 16.30 2.71
CA CYS A 269 2.33 17.38 2.18
C CYS A 269 3.75 17.31 2.77
N TYR A 270 3.86 17.20 4.10
CA TYR A 270 5.16 17.05 4.75
C TYR A 270 5.84 15.71 4.46
N ARG A 271 5.07 14.66 4.20
CA ARG A 271 5.61 13.37 3.74
C ARG A 271 6.28 13.52 2.37
N ALA A 272 5.64 14.22 1.43
CA ALA A 272 6.19 14.51 0.11
C ALA A 272 7.49 15.32 0.17
N GLU A 273 7.58 16.27 1.11
CA GLU A 273 8.79 17.05 1.38
C GLU A 273 9.86 16.32 2.21
N LYS A 274 9.61 15.08 2.63
CA LYS A 274 10.48 14.31 3.53
C LYS A 274 10.72 14.97 4.90
N ARG A 275 9.76 15.79 5.35
CA ARG A 275 9.76 16.47 6.65
C ARG A 275 9.20 15.57 7.73
N TRP A 276 9.90 14.47 7.98
CA TRP A 276 9.48 13.39 8.88
C TRP A 276 9.12 13.86 10.29
N ASN A 277 9.85 14.83 10.86
CA ASN A 277 9.59 15.35 12.20
C ASN A 277 8.25 16.11 12.29
N ASP A 278 7.84 16.77 11.19
CA ASP A 278 6.54 17.45 11.11
C ASP A 278 5.40 16.44 10.99
N VAL A 279 5.60 15.36 10.22
CA VAL A 279 4.64 14.25 10.15
C VAL A 279 4.44 13.61 11.53
N ASP A 280 5.54 13.36 12.26
CA ASP A 280 5.50 12.74 13.58
C ASP A 280 4.76 13.65 14.58
N TYR A 281 5.03 14.96 14.58
CA TYR A 281 4.32 15.94 15.41
C TYR A 281 2.81 15.93 15.15
N LEU A 282 2.39 16.01 13.88
CA LEU A 282 0.98 16.08 13.53
C LEU A 282 0.25 14.77 13.81
N TRP A 283 0.94 13.63 13.65
CA TRP A 283 0.41 12.34 14.04
C TRP A 283 0.15 12.26 15.55
N ASP A 284 1.08 12.75 16.37
CA ASP A 284 0.91 12.81 17.82
C ASP A 284 -0.26 13.71 18.22
N GLU A 285 -0.35 14.91 17.63
CA GLU A 285 -1.46 15.83 17.88
C GLU A 285 -2.81 15.24 17.46
N LEU A 286 -2.90 14.58 16.30
CA LEU A 286 -4.14 13.95 15.84
C LEU A 286 -4.57 12.82 16.78
N ARG A 287 -3.62 12.03 17.29
CA ARG A 287 -3.90 10.96 18.25
C ARG A 287 -4.34 11.48 19.61
N GLU A 288 -3.79 12.60 20.05
CA GLU A 288 -4.13 13.23 21.32
C GLU A 288 -5.54 13.82 21.27
N VAL A 289 -5.87 14.57 20.20
CA VAL A 289 -7.22 15.13 20.01
C VAL A 289 -8.25 14.03 19.74
N SER A 290 -7.88 12.98 19.00
CA SER A 290 -8.72 11.82 18.67
C SER A 290 -10.16 12.17 18.24
N PRO A 291 -10.34 12.99 17.18
CA PRO A 291 -11.65 13.56 16.81
C PRO A 291 -12.67 12.52 16.36
N SER A 292 -12.31 11.65 15.40
CA SER A 292 -13.16 10.59 14.89
C SER A 292 -12.35 9.38 14.44
N GLY A 293 -12.94 8.18 14.52
CA GLY A 293 -12.26 6.95 14.11
C GLY A 293 -11.87 6.95 12.62
N SER A 294 -12.69 7.56 11.76
CA SER A 294 -12.39 7.67 10.33
C SER A 294 -11.15 8.54 10.11
N LEU A 295 -11.11 9.74 10.71
CA LEU A 295 -10.01 10.68 10.50
C LEU A 295 -8.69 10.18 11.10
N VAL A 296 -8.75 9.54 12.27
CA VAL A 296 -7.58 8.89 12.88
C VAL A 296 -7.04 7.75 12.01
N VAL A 297 -7.91 7.03 11.29
CA VAL A 297 -7.48 5.99 10.34
C VAL A 297 -6.76 6.60 9.16
N GLU A 298 -7.26 7.69 8.57
CA GLU A 298 -6.58 8.38 7.47
C GLU A 298 -5.18 8.87 7.89
N GLY A 299 -5.06 9.55 9.03
CA GLY A 299 -3.75 9.99 9.54
C GLY A 299 -2.82 8.82 9.83
N ARG A 300 -3.36 7.68 10.28
CA ARG A 300 -2.58 6.46 10.49
C ARG A 300 -2.05 5.87 9.19
N ILE A 301 -2.83 5.90 8.12
CA ILE A 301 -2.41 5.45 6.78
C ILE A 301 -1.26 6.32 6.30
N VAL A 302 -1.37 7.64 6.40
CA VAL A 302 -0.31 8.58 6.00
C VAL A 302 0.95 8.37 6.84
N MET A 303 0.82 8.19 8.16
CA MET A 303 1.96 7.91 9.03
C MET A 303 2.63 6.56 8.70
N ALA A 304 1.86 5.52 8.40
CA ALA A 304 2.40 4.24 7.96
C ALA A 304 3.13 4.37 6.62
N GLY A 305 2.58 5.14 5.68
CA GLY A 305 3.25 5.52 4.43
C GLY A 305 4.59 6.21 4.71
N ALA A 306 4.61 7.21 5.59
CA ALA A 306 5.83 7.92 5.96
C ALA A 306 6.88 6.98 6.59
N LEU A 307 6.47 6.01 7.42
CA LEU A 307 7.39 5.00 7.96
C LEU A 307 7.94 4.09 6.86
N ALA A 308 7.11 3.69 5.90
CA ALA A 308 7.53 2.88 4.76
C ALA A 308 8.49 3.63 3.84
N ASP A 309 8.26 4.92 3.60
CA ASP A 309 9.11 5.80 2.79
C ASP A 309 10.48 6.03 3.44
N ARG A 310 10.55 5.93 4.78
CA ARG A 310 11.80 5.89 5.56
C ARG A 310 12.49 4.51 5.57
N GLY A 311 11.98 3.54 4.81
CA GLY A 311 12.49 2.17 4.77
C GLY A 311 12.07 1.29 5.95
N ASN A 312 11.19 1.77 6.83
CA ASN A 312 10.75 1.04 8.02
C ASN A 312 9.42 0.30 7.80
N LEU A 313 9.41 -0.62 6.84
CA LEU A 313 8.22 -1.42 6.49
C LEU A 313 7.64 -2.18 7.68
N LYS A 314 8.49 -2.71 8.57
CA LYS A 314 8.05 -3.43 9.78
C LYS A 314 7.20 -2.55 10.70
N LYS A 315 7.65 -1.31 10.98
CA LYS A 315 6.86 -0.38 11.81
C LYS A 315 5.60 0.09 11.09
N ALA A 316 5.66 0.29 9.78
CA ALA A 316 4.50 0.67 8.98
C ALA A 316 3.38 -0.39 9.06
N VAL A 317 3.73 -1.66 8.82
CA VAL A 317 2.80 -2.80 8.95
C VAL A 317 2.25 -2.88 10.37
N TYR A 318 3.11 -2.86 11.39
CA TYR A 318 2.68 -2.92 12.79
C TYR A 318 1.68 -1.82 13.15
N LEU A 319 1.90 -0.58 12.66
CA LEU A 319 1.01 0.54 12.92
C LEU A 319 -0.39 0.30 12.35
N LEU A 320 -0.49 -0.22 11.11
CA LEU A 320 -1.77 -0.53 10.47
C LEU A 320 -2.41 -1.82 10.98
N GLU A 321 -1.65 -2.79 11.46
CA GLU A 321 -2.18 -3.99 12.12
C GLU A 321 -2.78 -3.69 13.50
N LYS A 322 -2.25 -2.69 14.22
CA LYS A 322 -2.64 -2.44 15.62
C LYS A 322 -4.14 -2.19 15.77
N GLY A 323 -4.85 -3.17 16.36
CA GLY A 323 -6.30 -3.11 16.55
C GLY A 323 -7.09 -3.29 15.24
N TRP A 324 -6.48 -3.82 14.18
CA TRP A 324 -7.19 -4.21 12.96
C TRP A 324 -7.98 -5.50 13.23
N LYS A 325 -9.27 -5.45 12.92
CA LYS A 325 -10.17 -6.60 12.85
C LYS A 325 -11.10 -6.38 11.68
N ALA A 326 -11.05 -7.25 10.67
CA ALA A 326 -11.85 -7.12 9.47
C ALA A 326 -13.36 -7.10 9.81
N PRO A 327 -14.07 -5.96 9.64
CA PRO A 327 -15.48 -5.87 10.00
C PRO A 327 -16.37 -6.61 9.00
N LYS A 328 -17.49 -7.18 9.47
CA LYS A 328 -18.50 -7.82 8.59
C LYS A 328 -19.28 -6.83 7.73
N ARG A 329 -19.29 -5.55 8.12
CA ARG A 329 -19.93 -4.43 7.40
C ARG A 329 -18.92 -3.30 7.31
N PRO A 330 -18.00 -3.35 6.33
CA PRO A 330 -16.98 -2.33 6.21
C PRO A 330 -17.58 -0.96 5.90
N ARG A 331 -16.82 0.07 6.29
CA ARG A 331 -17.03 1.47 5.91
C ARG A 331 -15.78 1.90 5.14
N ASP A 332 -15.83 3.05 4.47
CA ASP A 332 -14.77 3.48 3.56
C ASP A 332 -13.37 3.52 4.19
N HIS A 333 -13.25 4.01 5.44
CA HIS A 333 -11.95 4.02 6.13
C HIS A 333 -11.44 2.61 6.48
N HIS A 334 -12.33 1.63 6.65
CA HIS A 334 -11.92 0.23 6.83
C HIS A 334 -11.35 -0.33 5.53
N LEU A 335 -11.99 -0.04 4.39
CA LEU A 335 -11.50 -0.44 3.07
C LEU A 335 -10.15 0.22 2.76
N ARG A 336 -10.01 1.53 3.00
CA ARG A 336 -8.75 2.27 2.87
C ARG A 336 -7.63 1.69 3.74
N ARG A 337 -7.91 1.38 5.00
CA ARG A 337 -6.93 0.77 5.91
C ARG A 337 -6.51 -0.63 5.45
N ALA A 338 -7.46 -1.47 5.02
CA ALA A 338 -7.15 -2.79 4.48
C ALA A 338 -6.30 -2.69 3.23
N TYR A 339 -6.60 -1.73 2.34
CA TYR A 339 -5.85 -1.51 1.12
C TYR A 339 -4.40 -1.13 1.42
N ALA A 340 -4.20 -0.12 2.28
CA ALA A 340 -2.88 0.30 2.70
C ALA A 340 -2.10 -0.82 3.43
N LEU A 341 -2.78 -1.64 4.24
CA LEU A 341 -2.17 -2.79 4.90
C LEU A 341 -1.78 -3.89 3.90
N GLY A 342 -2.62 -4.16 2.89
CA GLY A 342 -2.33 -5.10 1.80
C GLY A 342 -1.12 -4.68 0.98
N ASP A 343 -1.02 -3.40 0.60
CA ASP A 343 0.14 -2.84 -0.10
C ASP A 343 1.43 -2.96 0.73
N LEU A 344 1.37 -2.65 2.03
CA LEU A 344 2.52 -2.79 2.91
C LEU A 344 2.95 -4.25 3.10
N TYR A 345 2.01 -5.20 3.13
CA TYR A 345 2.35 -6.62 3.18
C TYR A 345 3.04 -7.08 1.90
N ASP A 346 2.54 -6.67 0.75
CA ASP A 346 3.12 -6.96 -0.56
C ASP A 346 4.57 -6.44 -0.64
N ARG A 347 4.76 -5.16 -0.31
CA ARG A 347 6.10 -4.53 -0.22
C ARG A 347 7.04 -5.19 0.79
N ALA A 348 6.50 -5.76 1.87
CA ALA A 348 7.26 -6.50 2.87
C ALA A 348 7.51 -7.97 2.50
N GLY A 349 7.06 -8.44 1.33
CA GLY A 349 7.19 -9.82 0.87
C GLY A 349 6.21 -10.80 1.52
N ASN A 350 5.23 -10.32 2.30
CA ASN A 350 4.21 -11.16 2.92
C ASN A 350 3.01 -11.33 1.99
N LEU A 351 3.23 -12.01 0.86
CA LEU A 351 2.23 -12.24 -0.18
C LEU A 351 0.94 -12.92 0.34
N PRO A 352 1.00 -13.92 1.26
CA PRO A 352 -0.22 -14.53 1.80
C PRO A 352 -1.14 -13.53 2.50
N ARG A 353 -0.58 -12.65 3.33
CA ARG A 353 -1.38 -11.63 4.03
C ARG A 353 -1.82 -10.49 3.12
N ALA A 354 -1.00 -10.11 2.14
CA ALA A 354 -1.41 -9.17 1.10
C ALA A 354 -2.66 -9.70 0.36
N ARG A 355 -2.62 -10.97 -0.06
CA ARG A 355 -3.75 -11.66 -0.72
C ARG A 355 -5.00 -11.66 0.14
N GLU A 356 -4.87 -11.96 1.44
CA GLU A 356 -6.00 -11.94 2.38
C GLU A 356 -6.67 -10.55 2.43
N MET A 357 -5.88 -9.47 2.51
CA MET A 357 -6.42 -8.11 2.56
C MET A 357 -7.12 -7.73 1.26
N PHE A 358 -6.50 -7.97 0.10
CA PHE A 358 -7.12 -7.62 -1.19
C PHE A 358 -8.34 -8.50 -1.50
N GLN A 359 -8.31 -9.80 -1.15
CA GLN A 359 -9.46 -10.68 -1.27
C GLN A 359 -10.63 -10.21 -0.40
N TRP A 360 -10.35 -9.79 0.84
CA TRP A 360 -11.37 -9.24 1.72
C TRP A 360 -11.98 -7.97 1.11
N ILE A 361 -11.18 -7.03 0.61
CA ILE A 361 -11.70 -5.82 -0.06
C ILE A 361 -12.59 -6.18 -1.25
N VAL A 362 -12.11 -7.04 -2.15
CA VAL A 362 -12.85 -7.44 -3.36
C VAL A 362 -14.17 -8.11 -3.02
N SER A 363 -14.27 -8.83 -1.89
CA SER A 363 -15.52 -9.47 -1.46
C SER A 363 -16.64 -8.48 -1.08
N PHE A 364 -16.29 -7.25 -0.69
CA PHE A 364 -17.26 -6.21 -0.30
C PHE A 364 -17.37 -5.08 -1.32
N ALA A 365 -16.26 -4.70 -1.95
CA ALA A 365 -16.17 -3.59 -2.88
C ALA A 365 -15.21 -3.96 -4.04
N PRO A 366 -15.68 -4.72 -5.04
CA PRO A 366 -14.85 -5.20 -6.16
C PRO A 366 -14.19 -4.10 -6.99
N SER A 367 -14.79 -2.90 -7.02
CA SER A 367 -14.32 -1.72 -7.73
C SER A 367 -13.56 -0.73 -6.84
N PHE A 368 -13.17 -1.15 -5.63
CA PHE A 368 -12.43 -0.28 -4.72
C PHE A 368 -10.99 -0.11 -5.22
N VAL A 369 -10.69 1.08 -5.75
CA VAL A 369 -9.39 1.41 -6.36
C VAL A 369 -9.05 0.33 -7.41
N ASP A 370 -7.85 -0.25 -7.36
CA ASP A 370 -7.33 -1.32 -8.21
C ASP A 370 -7.20 -2.65 -7.45
N ALA A 371 -7.89 -2.82 -6.31
CA ALA A 371 -7.73 -3.98 -5.42
C ALA A 371 -7.92 -5.33 -6.13
N ARG A 372 -8.81 -5.38 -7.13
CA ARG A 372 -9.04 -6.57 -7.96
C ARG A 372 -7.84 -6.94 -8.81
N ASP A 373 -7.14 -5.95 -9.35
CA ASP A 373 -5.97 -6.17 -10.20
C ASP A 373 -4.73 -6.47 -9.34
N ARG A 374 -4.57 -5.80 -8.19
CA ARG A 374 -3.57 -6.19 -7.17
C ARG A 374 -3.73 -7.65 -6.75
N LEU A 375 -4.97 -8.11 -6.51
CA LEU A 375 -5.22 -9.51 -6.13
C LEU A 375 -4.83 -10.50 -7.22
N LYS A 376 -5.08 -10.20 -8.50
CA LYS A 376 -4.69 -11.08 -9.61
C LYS A 376 -3.17 -11.22 -9.72
N ASN A 377 -2.43 -10.14 -9.49
CA ASN A 377 -0.97 -10.11 -9.61
C ASN A 377 -0.24 -10.83 -8.46
N LEU A 378 -0.95 -11.16 -7.38
CA LEU A 378 -0.41 -11.90 -6.23
C LEU A 378 -0.63 -13.42 -6.33
N ASN A 379 -1.23 -13.92 -7.41
CA ASN A 379 -1.57 -15.34 -7.58
C ASN A 379 -0.55 -16.11 -8.40
#